data_AF-A0A7M2IZ03-F1
#
_entry.id   AF-A0A7M2IZ03-F1
#
_cell.length_a   1.000
_cell.length_b   1.000
_cell.length_c   1.000
_cell.angle_alpha   90.00
_cell.angle_beta   90.00
_cell.angle_gamma   90.00
#
_symmetry.space_group_name_H-M   'P 1'
#
loop_
_entity.id
_entity.type
_entity.pdbx_description
1 polymer ?
#
loop_
_entity_poly.entity_id
_entity_poly.type
_entity_poly.pdbx_seq_one_letter_code
_entity_poly.pdbx_strand_id
1 'polypeptide(L)'
;MRKIALPFLMLLLCLHGCAEMPAYSNVTASDASDESRYTVVETDTYAGRPQRHLLDDQADLNIIRVNDKKVGNIPFSTYYYRNDSPQRAILIPGKYKIQLEYRLPRYFMFAELDFEGKPGQKIIARSEYIGLNRIKVWLEDAATGEVVSQRARY
;
A
#
# COMPACT_ATOMS: atom_id res chain seq x y z
N MET A 1 32.39 47.12 -6.76
CA MET A 1 31.23 46.32 -6.30
C MET A 1 30.96 45.21 -7.30
N ARG A 2 30.99 43.92 -6.90
CA ARG A 2 30.54 42.69 -7.60
C ARG A 2 31.30 41.49 -7.00
N LYS A 3 30.60 40.55 -6.35
CA LYS A 3 30.99 39.13 -6.06
C LYS A 3 30.11 38.39 -5.03
N ILE A 4 29.28 39.10 -4.26
CA ILE A 4 28.52 38.51 -3.12
C ILE A 4 27.13 37.95 -3.53
N ALA A 5 26.57 38.35 -4.69
CA ALA A 5 25.21 37.99 -5.09
C ALA A 5 25.03 36.55 -5.62
N LEU A 6 26.11 35.85 -5.99
CA LEU A 6 26.03 34.56 -6.69
C LEU A 6 25.58 33.35 -5.84
N PRO A 7 26.08 33.13 -4.59
CA PRO A 7 25.71 31.94 -3.82
C PRO A 7 24.24 31.93 -3.38
N PHE A 8 23.62 33.11 -3.21
CA PHE A 8 22.22 33.20 -2.77
C PHE A 8 21.23 32.73 -3.85
N LEU A 9 21.57 32.93 -5.13
CA LEU A 9 20.74 32.47 -6.26
C LEU A 9 20.74 30.93 -6.39
N MET A 10 21.87 30.28 -6.11
CA MET A 10 21.94 28.81 -6.09
C MET A 10 21.17 28.20 -4.92
N LEU A 11 21.14 28.86 -3.75
CA LEU A 11 20.38 28.38 -2.59
C LEU A 11 18.86 28.29 -2.88
N LEU A 12 18.33 29.25 -3.65
CA LEU A 12 16.92 29.31 -4.05
C LEU A 12 16.51 28.25 -5.08
N LEU A 13 17.44 27.77 -5.90
CA LEU A 13 17.17 26.71 -6.88
C LEU A 13 16.99 25.34 -6.20
N CYS A 14 17.68 25.09 -5.08
CA CYS A 14 17.49 23.87 -4.28
C CYS A 14 16.09 23.74 -3.65
N LEU A 15 15.32 24.82 -3.56
CA LEU A 15 13.94 24.81 -3.02
C LEU A 15 12.88 24.37 -4.05
N HIS A 16 13.23 24.31 -5.34
CA HIS A 16 12.34 23.80 -6.39
C HIS A 16 12.50 22.29 -6.63
N GLY A 17 13.24 21.60 -5.75
CA GLY A 17 13.13 20.16 -5.53
C GLY A 17 11.84 19.77 -4.80
N CYS A 18 10.70 20.36 -5.19
CA CYS A 18 9.40 19.74 -4.90
C CYS A 18 9.45 18.37 -5.56
N ALA A 19 9.52 17.31 -4.76
CA ALA A 19 9.27 15.98 -5.29
C ALA A 19 7.81 15.97 -5.74
N GLU A 20 7.59 16.12 -7.06
CA GLU A 20 6.47 15.46 -7.70
C GLU A 20 6.63 13.98 -7.39
N MET A 21 6.04 13.56 -6.26
CA MET A 21 5.70 12.18 -6.06
C MET A 21 4.97 11.79 -7.33
N PRO A 22 5.43 10.78 -8.10
CA PRO A 22 4.55 10.15 -9.04
C PRO A 22 3.36 9.74 -8.17
N ALA A 23 2.20 10.38 -8.38
CA ALA A 23 1.02 10.11 -7.58
C ALA A 23 0.52 8.77 -8.07
N TYR A 24 1.21 7.75 -7.58
CA TYR A 24 1.32 6.51 -8.28
C TYR A 24 -0.10 5.87 -8.13
N SER A 25 -0.89 5.90 -9.21
CA SER A 25 -2.15 5.19 -9.42
C SER A 25 -2.25 4.70 -10.89
N ASN A 26 -3.24 3.87 -11.24
CA ASN A 26 -3.68 3.76 -12.64
C ASN A 26 -4.57 4.94 -13.09
N VAL A 27 -4.69 5.94 -12.23
CA VAL A 27 -5.31 7.26 -12.39
C VAL A 27 -4.22 8.33 -12.54
N THR A 28 -4.50 9.41 -13.27
CA THR A 28 -3.61 10.56 -13.41
C THR A 28 -3.46 11.34 -12.09
N ALA A 29 -2.29 11.95 -11.88
CA ALA A 29 -1.93 12.58 -10.61
C ALA A 29 -2.86 13.74 -10.17
N SER A 30 -3.49 14.42 -11.14
CA SER A 30 -4.51 15.44 -10.91
C SER A 30 -5.78 14.89 -10.28
N ASP A 31 -6.18 13.67 -10.67
CA ASP A 31 -7.53 13.14 -10.44
C ASP A 31 -7.59 12.27 -9.18
N ALA A 32 -6.43 11.79 -8.72
CA ALA A 32 -6.25 11.08 -7.44
C ALA A 32 -6.60 11.93 -6.19
N SER A 33 -7.02 13.18 -6.37
CA SER A 33 -7.57 14.07 -5.33
C SER A 33 -9.03 13.76 -4.95
N ASP A 34 -9.80 13.09 -5.83
CA ASP A 34 -11.19 12.67 -5.57
C ASP A 34 -11.28 11.14 -5.45
N GLU A 35 -10.90 10.64 -4.27
CA GLU A 35 -10.89 9.20 -3.95
C GLU A 35 -12.27 8.54 -4.03
N SER A 36 -13.37 9.32 -4.01
CA SER A 36 -14.74 8.81 -4.09
C SER A 36 -15.07 8.08 -5.40
N ARG A 37 -14.24 8.26 -6.44
CA ARG A 37 -14.38 7.63 -7.76
C ARG A 37 -13.62 6.31 -7.88
N TYR A 38 -12.79 5.97 -6.91
CA TYR A 38 -11.77 4.93 -7.00
C TYR A 38 -11.90 3.88 -5.91
N THR A 39 -11.35 2.71 -6.14
CA THR A 39 -11.12 1.72 -5.10
C THR A 39 -9.75 1.97 -4.48
N VAL A 40 -9.71 2.18 -3.18
CA VAL A 40 -8.48 2.26 -2.39
C VAL A 40 -8.16 0.88 -1.84
N VAL A 41 -6.93 0.40 -1.98
CA VAL A 41 -6.45 -0.81 -1.28
C VAL A 41 -5.27 -0.43 -0.40
N GLU A 42 -5.35 -0.74 0.89
CA GLU A 42 -4.28 -0.46 1.86
C GLU A 42 -3.87 -1.73 2.61
N THR A 43 -2.60 -1.87 2.95
CA THR A 43 -2.12 -2.92 3.88
C THR A 43 -2.34 -2.50 5.32
N ASP A 44 -2.84 -3.40 6.16
CA ASP A 44 -3.10 -3.11 7.57
C ASP A 44 -1.83 -2.69 8.33
N THR A 45 -1.97 -1.72 9.22
CA THR A 45 -0.86 -0.88 9.72
C THR A 45 -0.57 -1.11 11.19
N TYR A 46 0.58 -0.65 11.68
CA TYR A 46 0.87 -0.65 13.11
C TYR A 46 -0.18 0.14 13.91
N ALA A 47 -0.69 1.25 13.36
CA ALA A 47 -1.68 2.10 14.01
C ALA A 47 -3.13 1.56 13.92
N GLY A 48 -3.40 0.61 13.02
CA GLY A 48 -4.72 -0.02 12.86
C GLY A 48 -4.94 -1.25 13.74
N ARG A 49 -3.87 -1.81 14.31
CA ARG A 49 -3.91 -3.06 15.09
C ARG A 49 -4.13 -2.78 16.58
N PRO A 50 -5.06 -3.48 17.25
CA PRO A 50 -5.35 -3.27 18.67
C PRO A 50 -4.24 -3.86 19.55
N GLN A 51 -3.18 -3.07 19.73
CA GLN A 51 -1.92 -3.43 20.40
C GLN A 51 -1.03 -4.41 19.61
N ARG A 52 0.25 -4.47 20.00
CA ARG A 52 1.26 -5.39 19.45
C ARG A 52 2.22 -5.80 20.57
N HIS A 53 1.84 -6.82 21.35
CA HIS A 53 2.79 -7.63 22.10
C HIS A 53 3.86 -8.21 21.17
N LEU A 54 5.02 -8.57 21.72
CA LEU A 54 6.09 -9.27 20.99
C LEU A 54 5.64 -10.64 20.42
N LEU A 55 4.48 -11.13 20.87
CA LEU A 55 3.84 -12.38 20.47
C LEU A 55 2.52 -12.15 19.69
N ASP A 56 2.16 -10.90 19.35
CA ASP A 56 0.95 -10.65 18.57
C ASP A 56 1.19 -11.04 17.10
N ASP A 57 0.65 -12.20 16.80
CA ASP A 57 1.01 -13.07 15.69
C ASP A 57 0.36 -12.56 14.40
N GLN A 58 0.86 -11.44 13.87
CA GLN A 58 0.41 -10.81 12.62
C GLN A 58 1.61 -10.39 11.75
N ALA A 59 1.65 -10.89 10.51
CA ALA A 59 2.71 -10.57 9.55
C ALA A 59 2.42 -9.28 8.80
N ASP A 60 3.46 -8.49 8.57
CA ASP A 60 3.36 -7.30 7.76
C ASP A 60 3.29 -7.67 6.27
N LEU A 61 2.36 -7.03 5.56
CA LEU A 61 2.02 -7.30 4.16
C LEU A 61 2.60 -6.22 3.26
N ASN A 62 3.20 -6.62 2.14
CA ASN A 62 3.65 -5.73 1.07
C ASN A 62 2.84 -6.01 -0.20
N ILE A 63 2.32 -4.99 -0.89
CA ILE A 63 1.69 -5.19 -2.20
C ILE A 63 2.80 -5.23 -3.25
N ILE A 64 2.88 -6.32 -4.03
CA ILE A 64 3.98 -6.52 -5.00
C ILE A 64 3.52 -6.62 -6.45
N ARG A 65 2.26 -7.02 -6.71
CA ARG A 65 1.63 -6.96 -8.04
C ARG A 65 0.14 -6.61 -7.96
N VAL A 66 -0.38 -5.97 -9.01
CA VAL A 66 -1.81 -5.90 -9.32
C VAL A 66 -2.02 -6.15 -10.81
N ASN A 67 -2.90 -7.10 -11.15
CA ASN A 67 -3.13 -7.58 -12.53
C ASN A 67 -1.80 -7.87 -13.25
N ASP A 68 -0.99 -8.73 -12.61
CA ASP A 68 0.33 -9.25 -13.00
C ASP A 68 1.47 -8.23 -13.17
N LYS A 69 1.16 -6.94 -13.31
CA LYS A 69 2.15 -5.86 -13.35
C LYS A 69 2.78 -5.69 -11.96
N LYS A 70 4.11 -5.52 -11.91
CA LYS A 70 4.85 -5.26 -10.66
C LYS A 70 4.51 -3.88 -10.10
N VAL A 71 4.38 -3.75 -8.79
CA VAL A 71 4.09 -2.49 -8.08
C VAL A 71 5.10 -1.34 -8.32
N GLY A 72 6.32 -1.62 -8.77
CA GLY A 72 7.28 -0.59 -9.23
C GLY A 72 7.19 -0.24 -10.73
N ASN A 73 6.31 -0.90 -11.48
CA ASN A 73 6.03 -0.66 -12.90
C ASN A 73 4.59 -0.17 -13.10
N ILE A 74 3.67 -0.58 -12.23
CA ILE A 74 2.42 0.14 -11.98
C ILE A 74 2.75 1.34 -11.08
N PRO A 75 1.83 2.29 -10.99
CA PRO A 75 1.76 3.22 -9.87
C PRO A 75 0.50 2.94 -9.00
N PHE A 76 0.37 2.83 -7.65
CA PHE A 76 1.20 2.59 -6.44
C PHE A 76 1.86 3.69 -5.54
N SER A 77 1.07 4.58 -4.90
CA SER A 77 1.50 5.77 -4.12
C SER A 77 2.27 5.43 -2.85
N THR A 78 3.57 5.20 -3.04
CA THR A 78 4.46 4.54 -2.08
C THR A 78 5.10 5.53 -1.11
N TYR A 79 4.42 5.75 0.02
CA TYR A 79 5.05 6.31 1.22
C TYR A 79 6.06 5.30 1.80
N TYR A 80 7.29 5.38 1.31
CA TYR A 80 8.45 4.64 1.83
C TYR A 80 8.82 5.14 3.24
N TYR A 81 8.10 4.66 4.25
CA TYR A 81 8.46 4.84 5.66
C TYR A 81 8.90 3.54 6.31
N ARG A 82 9.75 3.70 7.33
CA ARG A 82 10.39 2.61 8.05
C ARG A 82 9.34 1.93 8.95
N ASN A 83 9.06 0.66 8.66
CA ASN A 83 8.28 -0.30 9.44
C ASN A 83 6.76 -0.11 9.65
N ASP A 84 6.20 1.10 9.74
CA ASP A 84 4.85 1.26 10.35
C ASP A 84 3.71 1.85 9.47
N SER A 85 3.99 2.29 8.24
CA SER A 85 3.00 2.97 7.35
C SER A 85 2.30 2.02 6.34
N PRO A 86 1.05 2.31 5.93
CA PRO A 86 0.34 1.51 4.92
C PRO A 86 1.00 1.63 3.55
N GLN A 87 1.17 0.50 2.85
CA GLN A 87 1.27 0.51 1.40
C GLN A 87 -0.12 0.73 0.81
N ARG A 88 -0.22 1.60 -0.19
CA ARG A 88 -1.48 2.10 -0.73
C ARG A 88 -1.55 1.97 -2.25
N ALA A 89 -2.69 1.46 -2.72
CA ALA A 89 -3.11 1.49 -4.11
C ALA A 89 -4.34 2.39 -4.24
N ILE A 90 -4.39 3.20 -5.29
CA ILE A 90 -5.62 3.82 -5.79
C ILE A 90 -5.88 3.20 -7.16
N LEU A 91 -7.07 2.64 -7.35
CA LEU A 91 -7.45 1.83 -8.51
C LEU A 91 -8.75 2.33 -9.13
N ILE A 92 -8.82 2.42 -10.45
CA ILE A 92 -10.10 2.54 -11.19
C ILE A 92 -11.01 1.35 -10.80
N PRO A 93 -12.31 1.53 -10.51
CA PRO A 93 -13.22 0.44 -10.16
C PRO A 93 -13.24 -0.68 -11.21
N GLY A 94 -13.28 -1.94 -10.78
CA GLY A 94 -13.14 -3.10 -11.66
C GLY A 94 -12.60 -4.35 -10.97
N LYS A 95 -12.23 -5.36 -11.76
CA LYS A 95 -11.74 -6.66 -11.26
C LYS A 95 -10.23 -6.71 -11.16
N TYR A 96 -9.75 -7.20 -10.03
CA TYR A 96 -8.34 -7.16 -9.66
C TYR A 96 -7.85 -8.46 -9.02
N LYS A 97 -6.71 -8.93 -9.52
CA LYS A 97 -5.81 -9.84 -8.80
C LYS A 97 -4.73 -9.04 -8.12
N ILE A 98 -4.66 -9.11 -6.79
CA ILE A 98 -3.57 -8.54 -5.99
C ILE A 98 -2.65 -9.66 -5.50
N GLN A 99 -1.34 -9.43 -5.59
CA GLN A 99 -0.34 -10.30 -5.00
C GLN A 99 0.34 -9.57 -3.84
N LEU A 100 0.18 -10.14 -2.65
CA LEU A 100 0.75 -9.67 -1.39
C LEU A 100 1.94 -10.54 -1.02
N GLU A 101 3.06 -9.93 -0.66
CA GLU A 101 4.20 -10.58 -0.02
C GLU A 101 4.06 -10.47 1.51
N TYR A 102 4.45 -11.53 2.22
CA TYR A 102 4.61 -11.53 3.67
C TYR A 102 5.85 -12.34 4.07
N ARG A 103 6.39 -12.04 5.25
CA ARG A 103 7.56 -12.73 5.81
C ARG A 103 7.15 -13.66 6.94
N LEU A 104 7.46 -14.94 6.79
CA LEU A 104 7.47 -15.92 7.87
C LEU A 104 8.88 -15.99 8.49
N PRO A 105 9.08 -16.55 9.70
CA PRO A 105 10.35 -16.49 10.41
C PRO A 105 11.58 -17.04 9.66
N ARG A 106 11.38 -17.92 8.67
CA ARG A 106 12.45 -18.56 7.88
C ARG A 106 12.46 -18.23 6.39
N TYR A 107 11.40 -17.65 5.82
CA TYR A 107 11.28 -17.41 4.38
C TYR A 107 10.17 -16.39 4.04
N PHE A 108 10.29 -15.75 2.88
CA PHE A 108 9.24 -14.93 2.29
C PHE A 108 8.22 -15.80 1.55
N MET A 109 6.98 -15.33 1.48
CA MET A 109 5.87 -16.00 0.83
C MET A 109 4.95 -14.99 0.13
N PHE A 110 4.10 -15.49 -0.76
CA PHE A 110 3.11 -14.70 -1.48
C PHE A 110 1.69 -15.24 -1.23
N ALA A 111 0.71 -14.34 -1.17
CA ALA A 111 -0.71 -14.62 -1.25
C ALA A 111 -1.27 -13.87 -2.46
N GLU A 112 -1.93 -14.60 -3.36
CA GLU A 112 -2.74 -14.01 -4.42
C GLU A 112 -4.21 -14.08 -4.03
N LEU A 113 -4.90 -12.96 -4.20
CA LEU A 113 -6.29 -12.72 -3.84
C LEU A 113 -6.97 -12.00 -5.01
N ASP A 114 -8.17 -12.43 -5.38
CA ASP A 114 -8.98 -11.82 -6.44
C ASP A 114 -10.17 -11.07 -5.80
N PHE A 115 -10.47 -9.86 -6.27
CA PHE A 115 -11.59 -9.04 -5.76
C PHE A 115 -12.21 -8.15 -6.85
N GLU A 116 -13.39 -7.59 -6.56
CA GLU A 116 -14.08 -6.60 -7.41
C GLU A 116 -14.21 -5.29 -6.63
N GLY A 117 -13.49 -4.26 -7.08
CA GLY A 117 -13.42 -2.94 -6.46
C GLY A 117 -14.48 -1.99 -7.00
N LYS A 118 -15.18 -1.29 -6.10
CA LYS A 118 -16.24 -0.32 -6.37
C LYS A 118 -15.74 1.14 -6.20
N PRO A 119 -16.42 2.15 -6.77
CA PRO A 119 -16.10 3.57 -6.53
C PRO A 119 -16.25 3.93 -5.04
N GLY A 120 -15.29 4.66 -4.48
CA GLY A 120 -15.28 5.10 -3.08
C GLY A 120 -15.06 3.97 -2.07
N GLN A 121 -14.81 2.75 -2.53
CA GLN A 121 -14.59 1.60 -1.66
C GLN A 121 -13.15 1.58 -1.16
N LYS A 122 -12.98 1.44 0.16
CA LYS A 122 -11.67 1.18 0.76
C LYS A 122 -11.58 -0.26 1.21
N ILE A 123 -10.54 -0.96 0.78
CA ILE A 123 -10.24 -2.35 1.10
C ILE A 123 -8.95 -2.39 1.92
N ILE A 124 -8.94 -3.13 3.03
CA ILE A 124 -7.79 -3.37 3.88
C ILE A 124 -7.32 -4.81 3.68
N ALA A 125 -6.05 -4.99 3.32
CA ALA A 125 -5.38 -6.28 3.30
C ALA A 125 -4.83 -6.59 4.70
N ARG A 126 -5.41 -7.60 5.36
CA ARG A 126 -5.08 -8.03 6.74
C ARG A 126 -4.40 -9.40 6.78
N SER A 127 -3.68 -9.68 7.87
CA SER A 127 -3.10 -10.99 8.15
C SER A 127 -3.26 -11.43 9.60
N GLU A 128 -3.25 -12.75 9.82
CA GLU A 128 -3.37 -13.42 11.12
C GLU A 128 -2.56 -14.72 11.05
N TYR A 129 -1.53 -14.89 11.88
CA TYR A 129 -0.89 -16.19 12.02
C TYR A 129 -1.85 -17.14 12.73
N ILE A 130 -2.00 -18.34 12.17
CA ILE A 130 -2.89 -19.40 12.68
C ILE A 130 -2.09 -20.65 13.07
N GLY A 131 -0.87 -20.42 13.59
CA GLY A 131 0.10 -21.44 13.98
C GLY A 131 1.47 -21.26 13.33
N LEU A 132 2.43 -22.10 13.73
CA LEU A 132 3.83 -22.02 13.31
C LEU A 132 3.99 -22.11 11.77
N ASN A 133 4.42 -21.02 11.14
CA ASN A 133 4.52 -20.83 9.68
C ASN A 133 3.17 -20.91 8.91
N ARG A 134 2.03 -20.86 9.61
CA ARG A 134 0.69 -20.81 9.03
C ARG A 134 0.11 -19.41 9.15
N ILE A 135 -0.54 -18.94 8.08
CA ILE A 135 -1.12 -17.61 8.07
C ILE A 135 -2.42 -17.59 7.26
N LYS A 136 -3.36 -16.77 7.70
CA LYS A 136 -4.55 -16.36 6.99
C LYS A 136 -4.31 -14.94 6.50
N VAL A 137 -4.53 -14.71 5.21
CA VAL A 137 -4.47 -13.37 4.58
C VAL A 137 -5.81 -13.11 3.92
N TRP A 138 -6.37 -11.92 4.12
CA TRP A 138 -7.67 -11.55 3.54
C TRP A 138 -7.74 -10.08 3.15
N LEU A 139 -8.71 -9.77 2.30
CA LEU A 139 -9.13 -8.43 1.93
C LEU A 139 -10.47 -8.16 2.59
N GLU A 140 -10.60 -7.00 3.22
CA GLU A 140 -11.74 -6.60 4.02
C GLU A 140 -12.22 -5.21 3.61
N ASP A 141 -13.52 -5.04 3.39
CA ASP A 141 -14.10 -3.72 3.16
C ASP A 141 -14.09 -2.88 4.45
N ALA A 142 -13.43 -1.74 4.42
CA ALA A 142 -13.17 -0.91 5.60
C ALA A 142 -14.41 -0.21 6.17
N ALA A 143 -15.52 -0.15 5.42
CA ALA A 143 -16.76 0.48 5.86
C ALA A 143 -17.76 -0.54 6.43
N THR A 144 -17.70 -1.80 5.99
CA THR A 144 -18.66 -2.86 6.37
C THR A 144 -18.05 -3.99 7.20
N GLY A 145 -16.72 -4.17 7.16
CA GLY A 145 -16.04 -5.36 7.70
C GLY A 145 -16.22 -6.62 6.85
N GLU A 146 -16.79 -6.52 5.64
CA GLU A 146 -17.05 -7.66 4.77
C GLU A 146 -15.74 -8.22 4.18
N VAL A 147 -15.51 -9.52 4.32
CA VAL A 147 -14.33 -10.20 3.75
C VAL A 147 -14.54 -10.44 2.26
N VAL A 148 -14.09 -9.50 1.43
CA VAL A 148 -14.27 -9.53 -0.04
C VAL A 148 -13.36 -10.53 -0.76
N SER A 149 -12.29 -11.01 -0.11
CA SER A 149 -11.42 -12.09 -0.62
C SER A 149 -10.60 -12.70 0.52
N GLN A 150 -10.32 -14.00 0.51
CA GLN A 150 -9.50 -14.63 1.56
C GLN A 150 -8.68 -15.84 1.08
N ARG A 151 -7.55 -16.07 1.75
CA ARG A 151 -6.65 -17.21 1.55
C ARG A 151 -6.01 -17.62 2.87
N ALA A 152 -6.53 -18.70 3.46
CA ALA A 152 -5.88 -19.40 4.56
C ALA A 152 -4.82 -20.36 4.02
N ARG A 153 -3.64 -20.41 4.65
CA ARG A 153 -2.65 -21.46 4.41
C ARG A 153 -2.47 -22.34 5.65
N TYR A 154 -2.88 -23.59 5.50
CA TYR A 154 -2.67 -24.70 6.42
C TYR A 154 -1.33 -25.41 6.18
#